data_AF-A9VUX0-F1
#
_entry.id   AF-A9VUX0-F1
#
_cell.length_a   1.000
_cell.length_b   1.000
_cell.length_c   1.000
_cell.angle_alpha   90.00
_cell.angle_beta   90.00
_cell.angle_gamma   90.00
#
_symmetry.space_group_name_H-M   'P 1'
#
loop_
_entity.id
_entity.type
_entity.pdbx_description
1 polymer ?
#
loop_
_entity_poly.entity_id
_entity_poly.type
_entity_poly.pdbx_seq_one_letter_code
_entity_poly.pdbx_strand_id
1 'polypeptide(L)'
;MEGLRYERFEQNLLDHWVKLKESAKVGLKTTVVCLQMNNGFEVVGQSACMNPDEYDYELGVYYATKDALKRIADIVAYIEHEGTF
;
A
#
# COMPACT_ATOMS: atom_id res chain seq x y z
N MET A 1 2.21 -17.76 -14.36
CA MET A 1 2.34 -16.84 -13.22
C MET A 1 0.98 -16.21 -13.01
N GLU A 2 0.26 -16.61 -11.97
CA GLU A 2 -0.93 -15.85 -11.54
C GLU A 2 -0.51 -14.40 -11.29
N GLY A 3 -1.28 -13.45 -11.83
CA GLY A 3 -0.99 -12.03 -11.67
C GLY A 3 -1.00 -11.63 -10.18
N LEU A 4 -0.16 -10.65 -9.82
CA LEU A 4 -0.13 -10.09 -8.47
C LEU A 4 -1.53 -9.63 -8.07
N ARG A 5 -2.03 -10.18 -6.96
CA ARG A 5 -3.35 -9.88 -6.40
C ARG A 5 -3.24 -9.63 -4.91
N TYR A 6 -4.04 -8.68 -4.44
CA TYR A 6 -4.21 -8.42 -3.02
C TYR A 6 -5.18 -9.43 -2.42
N GLU A 7 -5.01 -9.72 -1.13
CA GLU A 7 -5.98 -10.51 -0.40
C GLU A 7 -7.32 -9.76 -0.34
N ARG A 8 -8.44 -10.48 -0.15
CA ARG A 8 -9.78 -9.85 -0.10
C ARG A 8 -9.85 -8.67 0.87
N PHE A 9 -9.23 -8.80 2.04
CA PHE A 9 -9.19 -7.73 3.04
C PHE A 9 -8.42 -6.51 2.55
N GLU A 10 -7.24 -6.72 1.98
CA GLU A 10 -6.40 -5.66 1.42
C GLU A 10 -7.08 -4.95 0.25
N GLN A 11 -7.74 -5.73 -0.63
CA GLN A 11 -8.52 -5.18 -1.73
C GLN A 11 -9.69 -4.33 -1.23
N ASN A 12 -10.41 -4.79 -0.19
CA ASN A 12 -11.46 -3.99 0.42
C ASN A 12 -10.93 -2.66 0.99
N LEU A 13 -9.76 -2.67 1.65
CA LEU A 13 -9.15 -1.43 2.14
C LEU A 13 -8.83 -0.46 0.99
N LEU A 14 -8.26 -0.96 -0.11
CA LEU A 14 -8.01 -0.15 -1.31
C LEU A 14 -9.30 0.43 -1.88
N ASP A 15 -10.32 -0.39 -2.08
CA ASP A 15 -11.55 0.01 -2.77
C ASP A 15 -12.39 0.99 -1.94
N HIS A 16 -12.38 0.86 -0.62
CA HIS A 16 -13.27 1.65 0.26
C HIS A 16 -12.59 2.87 0.87
N TRP A 17 -11.30 2.81 1.17
CA TRP A 17 -10.62 3.83 1.97
C TRP A 17 -9.60 4.65 1.19
N VAL A 18 -9.12 4.16 0.04
CA VAL A 18 -8.07 4.81 -0.73
C VAL A 18 -8.66 5.50 -1.96
N LYS A 19 -8.33 6.78 -2.10
CA LYS A 19 -8.74 7.63 -3.21
C LYS A 19 -7.69 7.68 -4.32
N LEU A 20 -6.42 7.82 -3.95
CA LEU A 20 -5.30 7.90 -4.89
C LEU A 20 -4.16 7.01 -4.44
N LYS A 21 -3.43 6.47 -5.42
CA LYS A 21 -2.22 5.71 -5.21
C LYS A 21 -1.14 6.25 -6.13
N GLU A 22 -0.06 6.73 -5.54
CA GLU A 22 1.15 7.14 -6.25
C GLU A 22 2.29 6.21 -5.87
N SER A 23 3.24 6.02 -6.79
CA SER A 23 4.39 5.17 -6.55
C SER A 23 5.62 5.72 -7.23
N ALA A 24 6.78 5.49 -6.62
CA ALA A 24 8.06 5.87 -7.19
C ALA A 24 9.15 4.87 -6.80
N LYS A 25 10.10 4.70 -7.72
CA LYS A 25 11.39 4.06 -7.43
C LYS A 25 12.30 5.09 -6.77
N VAL A 26 12.88 4.73 -5.63
CA VAL A 26 13.86 5.55 -4.90
C VAL A 26 15.21 4.84 -4.94
N GLY A 27 16.20 5.50 -5.54
CA GLY A 27 17.52 4.90 -5.74
C GLY A 27 17.47 3.70 -6.68
N LEU A 28 18.25 2.65 -6.38
CA LEU A 28 18.44 1.52 -7.28
C LEU A 28 17.38 0.42 -7.16
N LYS A 29 16.78 0.25 -5.97
CA LYS A 29 16.00 -0.96 -5.67
C LYS A 29 14.90 -0.79 -4.62
N THR A 30 14.62 0.44 -4.19
CA THR A 30 13.55 0.74 -3.22
C THR A 30 12.33 1.26 -3.99
N THR A 31 11.14 0.80 -3.62
CA THR A 31 9.87 1.36 -4.09
C THR A 31 9.15 1.98 -2.92
N VAL A 32 8.63 3.18 -3.12
CA VAL A 32 7.74 3.87 -2.19
C VAL A 32 6.36 3.97 -2.82
N VAL A 33 5.32 3.77 -2.02
CA VAL A 33 3.92 3.98 -2.40
C VAL A 33 3.31 4.97 -1.42
N CYS A 34 2.59 5.95 -1.95
CA CYS A 34 1.74 6.87 -1.18
C CYS A 34 0.28 6.54 -1.47
N LEU A 35 -0.48 6.15 -0.45
CA LEU A 35 -1.92 5.96 -0.52
C LEU A 35 -2.60 7.17 0.12
N GLN A 36 -3.35 7.95 -0.66
CA GLN A 36 -4.18 9.01 -0.12
C GLN A 36 -5.55 8.42 0.23
N MET A 37 -5.95 8.56 1.50
CA MET A 37 -7.28 8.18 1.96
C MET A 37 -8.36 9.17 1.49
N ASN A 38 -9.64 8.78 1.56
CA ASN A 38 -10.76 9.63 1.12
C ASN A 38 -10.80 11.04 1.76
N ASN A 39 -10.30 11.17 2.99
CA ASN A 39 -10.22 12.43 3.72
C ASN A 39 -8.96 13.27 3.39
N GLY A 40 -8.12 12.81 2.47
CA GLY A 40 -6.86 13.47 2.11
C GLY A 40 -5.66 13.08 2.97
N PHE A 41 -5.81 12.22 3.98
CA PHE A 41 -4.68 11.75 4.77
C PHE A 41 -3.78 10.80 3.94
N GLU A 42 -2.48 11.07 3.89
CA GLU A 42 -1.52 10.22 3.18
C GLU A 42 -0.88 9.16 4.08
N VAL A 43 -0.84 7.92 3.58
CA VAL A 43 -0.13 6.80 4.19
C VAL A 43 0.96 6.32 3.23
N VAL A 44 2.20 6.37 3.71
CA VAL A 44 3.37 5.94 2.94
C VAL A 44 3.79 4.53 3.35
N GLY A 45 3.98 3.66 2.37
CA GLY A 45 4.58 2.34 2.53
C GLY A 45 5.80 2.19 1.63
N GLN A 46 6.68 1.25 1.99
CA GLN A 46 7.90 1.00 1.22
C GLN A 46 8.19 -0.48 1.05
N SER A 47 8.97 -0.79 0.03
CA SER A 47 9.61 -2.09 -0.17
C SER A 47 11.00 -1.89 -0.76
N ALA A 48 11.88 -2.87 -0.57
CA ALA A 48 13.20 -2.86 -1.19
C ALA A 48 13.56 -4.26 -1.66
N CYS A 49 14.07 -4.36 -2.88
CA CYS A 49 14.66 -5.60 -3.38
C CYS A 49 16.06 -5.78 -2.77
N MET A 50 16.44 -7.02 -2.50
CA MET A 50 17.77 -7.34 -1.96
C MET A 50 18.85 -7.15 -3.02
N ASN A 51 18.64 -7.71 -4.22
CA ASN A 51 19.54 -7.58 -5.37
C ASN A 51 19.00 -6.52 -6.36
N PRO A 52 19.70 -5.39 -6.59
CA PRO A 52 19.25 -4.38 -7.55
C PRO A 52 19.10 -4.89 -8.98
N ASP A 53 19.85 -5.92 -9.39
CA ASP A 53 19.79 -6.48 -10.75
C ASP A 53 18.52 -7.32 -10.97
N GLU A 54 17.86 -7.75 -9.90
CA GLU A 54 16.60 -8.50 -9.91
C GLU A 54 15.40 -7.61 -9.55
N TYR A 55 15.57 -6.29 -9.56
CA TYR A 55 14.51 -5.36 -9.19
C TYR A 55 13.35 -5.39 -10.18
N ASP A 56 12.16 -5.75 -9.67
CA ASP A 56 10.88 -5.64 -10.37
C ASP A 56 10.06 -4.50 -9.74
N TYR A 57 9.74 -3.49 -10.55
CA TYR A 57 8.99 -2.32 -10.11
C TYR A 57 7.59 -2.69 -9.64
N GLU A 58 6.87 -3.53 -10.38
CA GLU A 58 5.50 -3.92 -10.08
C GLU A 58 5.43 -4.75 -8.80
N LEU A 59 6.41 -5.66 -8.62
CA LEU A 59 6.55 -6.41 -7.38
C LEU A 59 6.87 -5.49 -6.18
N GLY A 60 7.73 -4.49 -6.39
CA GLY A 60 8.01 -3.48 -5.39
C GLY A 60 6.78 -2.65 -5.03
N VAL A 61 5.99 -2.22 -6.03
CA VAL A 61 4.72 -1.50 -5.82
C VAL A 61 3.74 -2.37 -5.05
N TYR A 62 3.65 -3.66 -5.38
CA TYR A 62 2.80 -4.62 -4.68
C TYR A 62 3.15 -4.67 -3.19
N TYR A 63 4.40 -4.96 -2.83
CA TYR A 63 4.79 -5.06 -1.42
C TYR A 63 4.74 -3.72 -0.68
N ALA A 64 5.11 -2.60 -1.32
CA ALA A 64 5.01 -1.27 -0.71
C ALA A 64 3.54 -0.89 -0.46
N THR A 65 2.62 -1.31 -1.33
CA THR A 65 1.17 -1.13 -1.10
C THR A 65 0.72 -1.94 0.11
N LYS A 66 1.12 -3.22 0.22
CA LYS A 66 0.79 -4.04 1.40
C LYS A 66 1.32 -3.43 2.70
N ASP A 67 2.51 -2.83 2.66
CA ASP A 67 3.09 -2.14 3.81
C ASP A 67 2.25 -0.94 4.25
N ALA A 68 1.85 -0.08 3.30
CA ALA A 68 0.95 1.04 3.56
C ALA A 68 -0.42 0.57 4.09
N LEU A 69 -0.99 -0.48 3.51
CA LEU A 69 -2.29 -1.03 3.91
C LEU A 69 -2.32 -1.54 5.35
N LYS A 70 -1.19 -2.00 5.92
CA LYS A 70 -1.12 -2.35 7.36
C LYS A 70 -1.45 -1.15 8.25
N ARG A 71 -0.98 0.04 7.88
CA ARG A 71 -1.28 1.27 8.65
C ARG A 71 -2.73 1.70 8.46
N ILE A 72 -3.27 1.59 7.25
CA ILE A 72 -4.69 1.86 7.00
C ILE A 72 -5.57 0.88 7.80
N ALA A 73 -5.20 -0.40 7.86
CA ALA A 73 -5.92 -1.41 8.64
C ALA A 73 -5.99 -1.02 10.13
N ASP A 74 -4.88 -0.59 10.73
CA ASP A 74 -4.85 -0.13 12.13
C ASP A 74 -5.79 1.07 12.35
N ILE A 75 -5.82 2.03 11.42
CA ILE A 75 -6.68 3.22 11.48
C ILE A 75 -8.15 2.84 11.36
N VAL A 76 -8.50 2.02 10.36
CA VAL A 76 -9.88 1.59 10.10
C VAL A 76 -10.41 0.76 11.27
N ALA A 77 -9.60 -0.15 11.83
CA ALA A 77 -10.00 -0.93 13.00
C ALA A 77 -10.34 -0.04 14.20
N TYR A 78 -9.57 1.02 14.45
CA TYR A 78 -9.88 1.99 15.49
C TYR A 78 -11.18 2.76 15.21
N ILE A 79 -11.35 3.24 13.97
CA ILE A 79 -12.55 3.97 13.54
C ILE A 79 -13.83 3.12 13.69
N GLU A 80 -13.78 1.87 13.23
CA GLU A 80 -14.91 0.93 13.32
C GLU A 80 -15.22 0.57 14.77
N HIS A 81 -14.20 0.42 15.62
CA HIS A 81 -14.40 0.18 17.06
C HIS A 81 -15.11 1.37 17.74
N GLU A 82 -14.73 2.60 17.41
CA GLU A 82 -15.34 3.82 17.96
C GLU A 82 -16.70 4.17 17.34
N GLY A 83 -17.19 3.38 16.38
CA GLY A 83 -18.50 3.57 15.72
C GLY A 83 -18.65 4.94 15.05
N THR A 84 -17.56 5.55 14.60
CA THR A 84 -17.53 6.98 14.24
C THR A 84 -17.91 7.26 12.78
N PHE A 85 -18.30 6.27 11.98
CA PHE A 85 -18.75 6.41 10.58
C PHE A 85 -19.81 5.37 10.21
#